data_AF-A0A846PKG1-F1
#
_entry.id   AF-A0A846PKG1-F1
#
_cell.length_a   1.000
_cell.length_b   1.000
_cell.length_c   1.000
_cell.angle_alpha   90.00
_cell.angle_beta   90.00
_cell.angle_gamma   90.00
#
_symmetry.space_group_name_H-M   'P 1'
#
loop_
_entity.id
_entity.type
_entity.pdbx_description
1 polymer ?
#
loop_
_entity_poly.entity_id
_entity_poly.type
_entity_poly.pdbx_seq_one_letter_code
_entity_poly.pdbx_strand_id
1 'polypeptide(L)'
;MGMIKEFMDFVRKQNVVAVALGLIIGFAAKTLIDALVADLISPIYSPYLGFGPEASLTIGLSVFKIGHFIEALISFIVILLVAFIIGKSMGKKL
;
A
#
# COMPACT_ATOMS: atom_id res chain seq x y z
N MET A 1 -25.71 -9.20 32.56
CA MET A 1 -24.91 -9.86 31.50
C MET A 1 -23.56 -9.15 31.47
N GLY A 2 -22.41 -9.84 31.48
CA GLY A 2 -21.11 -9.14 31.51
C GLY A 2 -20.75 -8.53 30.15
N MET A 3 -20.12 -7.35 30.15
CA MET A 3 -19.70 -6.57 28.97
C MET A 3 -18.89 -7.38 27.93
N ILE A 4 -18.15 -8.40 28.38
CA ILE A 4 -17.40 -9.35 27.51
C ILE A 4 -18.34 -10.19 26.63
N LYS A 5 -19.52 -10.60 27.14
CA LYS A 5 -20.52 -11.33 26.34
C LYS A 5 -21.12 -10.43 25.27
N GLU A 6 -21.44 -9.17 25.61
CA GLU A 6 -21.97 -8.19 24.66
C GLU A 6 -20.96 -7.85 23.56
N PHE A 7 -19.68 -7.74 23.90
CA PHE A 7 -18.61 -7.55 22.93
C PHE A 7 -18.47 -8.77 21.99
N MET A 8 -18.48 -9.99 22.51
CA MET A 8 -18.42 -11.19 21.67
C MET A 8 -19.65 -11.34 20.76
N ASP A 9 -20.84 -10.98 21.25
CA ASP A 9 -22.06 -10.96 20.44
C ASP A 9 -22.00 -9.86 19.37
N PHE A 10 -21.38 -8.70 19.65
CA PHE A 10 -21.13 -7.65 18.67
C PHE A 10 -20.17 -8.08 17.57
N VAL A 11 -19.01 -8.65 17.93
CA VAL A 11 -18.01 -9.17 16.97
C VAL A 11 -18.61 -10.22 16.04
N ARG A 12 -19.48 -11.09 16.58
CA ARG A 12 -20.19 -12.11 15.81
C ARG A 12 -21.29 -11.54 14.92
N LYS A 13 -22.07 -10.55 15.39
CA LYS A 13 -23.16 -9.93 14.62
C LYS A 13 -22.68 -9.08 13.44
N GLN A 14 -21.56 -8.38 13.59
CA GLN A 14 -21.08 -7.40 12.60
C GLN A 14 -20.11 -7.97 11.57
N ASN A 15 -19.90 -9.30 11.52
CA ASN A 15 -18.90 -9.96 10.66
C ASN A 15 -17.50 -9.31 10.74
N VAL A 16 -17.16 -8.72 11.90
CA VAL A 16 -15.94 -7.94 12.14
C VAL A 16 -14.70 -8.78 11.89
N VAL A 17 -14.81 -10.08 12.18
CA VAL A 17 -13.75 -11.06 11.92
C VAL A 17 -13.39 -11.14 10.43
N ALA A 18 -14.38 -11.15 9.52
CA ALA A 18 -14.11 -11.19 8.08
C ALA A 18 -13.52 -9.86 7.57
N VAL A 19 -14.00 -8.72 8.10
CA VAL A 19 -13.44 -7.39 7.78
C VAL A 19 -11.98 -7.30 8.25
N ALA A 20 -11.68 -7.76 9.47
CA ALA A 20 -10.33 -7.77 10.01
C ALA A 20 -9.39 -8.67 9.19
N LEU A 21 -9.83 -9.87 8.81
CA LEU A 21 -9.06 -10.76 7.94
C LEU A 21 -8.79 -10.15 6.56
N GLY A 22 -9.81 -9.50 5.96
CA GLY A 22 -9.66 -8.80 4.69
C GLY A 22 -8.64 -7.66 4.75
N LEU A 23 -8.63 -6.89 5.84
CA LEU A 23 -7.65 -5.81 6.05
C LEU A 23 -6.23 -6.37 6.25
N ILE A 24 -6.07 -7.44 7.03
CA ILE A 24 -4.75 -8.06 7.26
C ILE A 24 -4.15 -8.54 5.94
N ILE A 25 -4.94 -9.25 5.12
CA ILE A 25 -4.50 -9.72 3.81
C ILE A 25 -4.21 -8.53 2.87
N GLY A 26 -5.07 -7.50 2.91
CA GLY A 26 -4.87 -6.27 2.13
C GLY A 26 -3.57 -5.54 2.47
N PHE A 27 -3.23 -5.42 3.76
CA PHE A 27 -1.98 -4.80 4.20
C PHE A 27 -0.75 -5.65 3.84
N ALA A 28 -0.85 -6.98 3.97
CA ALA A 28 0.22 -7.88 3.55
C ALA A 28 0.48 -7.78 2.04
N ALA A 29 -0.58 -7.76 1.22
CA ALA A 29 -0.47 -7.58 -0.23
C ALA A 29 0.13 -6.22 -0.59
N LYS A 30 -0.31 -5.13 0.05
CA LYS A 30 0.29 -3.80 -0.13
C LYS A 30 1.78 -3.81 0.16
N THR A 31 2.19 -4.42 1.28
CA THR A 31 3.60 -4.49 1.68
C THR A 31 4.45 -5.24 0.64
N LEU A 32 3.92 -6.33 0.08
CA LEU A 32 4.58 -7.07 -0.99
C LEU A 32 4.74 -6.22 -2.27
N ILE A 33 3.71 -5.45 -2.63
CA ILE A 33 3.76 -4.56 -3.79
C ILE A 33 4.75 -3.40 -3.54
N ASP A 34 4.75 -2.81 -2.34
CA ASP A 34 5.71 -1.77 -1.99
C ASP A 34 7.16 -2.30 -2.10
N ALA A 35 7.43 -3.51 -1.62
CA ALA A 35 8.74 -4.15 -1.77
C ALA A 35 9.09 -4.40 -3.25
N LEU A 36 8.14 -4.85 -4.07
CA LEU A 36 8.34 -4.99 -5.52
C LEU A 36 8.75 -3.66 -6.17
N VAL A 37 8.11 -2.56 -5.74
CA VAL A 37 8.41 -1.23 -6.28
C VAL A 37 9.76 -0.74 -5.80
N ALA A 38 10.06 -0.86 -4.50
CA ALA A 38 11.32 -0.42 -3.92
C ALA A 38 12.52 -1.24 -4.44
N ASP A 39 12.38 -2.57 -4.52
CA ASP A 39 13.51 -3.45 -4.79
C ASP A 39 13.72 -3.75 -6.28
N LEU A 40 12.64 -3.77 -7.08
CA LEU A 40 12.74 -4.09 -8.51
C LEU A 40 12.49 -2.89 -9.42
N ILE A 41 11.49 -2.06 -9.13
CA ILE A 41 11.13 -0.96 -10.05
C ILE A 41 12.05 0.26 -9.80
N SER A 42 12.33 0.60 -8.54
CA SER A 42 13.15 1.76 -8.15
C SER A 42 14.55 1.75 -8.78
N PRO A 43 15.31 0.63 -8.75
CA PRO A 43 16.64 0.58 -9.35
C PRO A 43 16.62 0.73 -10.88
N ILE A 44 15.50 0.46 -11.54
CA ILE A 44 15.37 0.56 -13.01
C ILE A 44 15.31 2.03 -13.44
N TYR A 45 14.59 2.89 -12.73
CA TYR A 45 14.43 4.30 -13.12
C TYR A 45 15.34 5.27 -12.35
N SER A 46 15.78 4.90 -11.15
CA SER A 46 16.62 5.75 -10.29
C SER A 46 17.89 6.28 -10.97
N PRO A 47 18.64 5.49 -11.77
CA PRO A 47 19.84 5.98 -12.47
C PRO A 47 19.55 7.01 -13.57
N TYR A 48 18.39 6.93 -14.21
CA TYR A 48 18.04 7.78 -15.36
C TYR A 48 17.39 9.10 -14.95
N LEU A 49 16.65 9.07 -13.84
CA LEU A 49 15.91 10.23 -13.34
C LEU A 49 16.67 11.00 -12.26
N GLY A 50 17.70 10.42 -11.63
CA GLY A 50 18.41 11.02 -10.49
C GLY A 50 17.56 11.17 -9.22
N PHE A 51 16.29 10.77 -9.28
CA PHE A 51 15.32 10.80 -8.19
C PHE A 51 15.23 9.45 -7.48
N GLY A 52 16.37 8.92 -7.01
CA GLY A 52 16.32 7.82 -6.03
C GLY A 52 15.61 8.24 -4.74
N PRO A 53 15.29 7.31 -3.83
CA PRO A 53 14.65 7.61 -2.54
C PRO A 53 15.40 8.70 -1.73
N GLU A 54 16.71 8.80 -1.95
CA GLU A 54 17.62 9.72 -1.29
C GLU A 54 17.62 11.14 -1.88
N ALA A 55 16.97 11.35 -3.04
CA ALA A 55 16.90 12.65 -3.68
C ALA A 55 16.16 13.64 -2.78
N SER A 56 16.93 14.56 -2.21
CA SER A 56 16.44 15.57 -1.30
C SER A 56 16.95 16.94 -1.71
N LEU A 57 16.05 17.92 -1.72
CA LEU A 57 16.38 19.31 -1.95
C LEU A 57 16.37 20.02 -0.59
N THR A 58 17.54 20.46 -0.15
CA THR A 58 17.66 21.24 1.09
C THR A 58 17.58 22.72 0.73
N ILE A 59 16.51 23.39 1.16
CA ILE A 59 16.37 24.85 1.05
C ILE A 59 16.37 25.41 2.47
N GLY A 60 17.46 26.06 2.88
CA GLY A 60 17.63 26.58 4.24
C GLY A 60 17.67 25.47 5.29
N LEU A 61 16.79 25.55 6.30
CA LEU A 61 16.65 24.54 7.36
C LEU A 61 15.68 23.38 7.01
N SER A 62 15.06 23.40 5.83
CA SER A 62 14.04 22.43 5.44
C SER A 62 14.56 21.46 4.38
N VAL A 63 14.44 20.16 4.66
CA VAL A 63 14.82 19.06 3.75
C VAL A 63 13.57 18.53 3.04
N PHE A 64 13.44 18.82 1.75
CA PHE A 64 12.36 18.31 0.91
C PHE A 64 12.75 16.98 0.27
N LYS A 65 12.19 15.87 0.73
CA LYS A 65 12.42 14.51 0.21
C LYS A 65 11.61 14.25 -1.07
N ILE A 66 11.99 14.89 -2.16
CA ILE A 66 11.31 14.77 -3.46
C ILE A 66 11.39 13.35 -4.02
N GLY A 67 12.50 12.64 -3.80
CA GLY A 67 12.68 11.25 -4.18
C GLY A 67 11.60 10.33 -3.58
N HIS A 68 11.40 10.42 -2.26
CA HIS A 68 10.36 9.65 -1.56
C HIS A 68 8.95 9.96 -2.07
N PHE A 69 8.66 11.21 -2.46
CA PHE A 69 7.35 11.56 -3.01
C PHE A 69 7.13 10.90 -4.39
N ILE A 70 8.13 10.92 -5.27
CA ILE A 70 8.06 10.28 -6.58
C ILE A 70 7.90 8.77 -6.44
N GLU A 71 8.66 8.14 -5.53
CA GLU A 71 8.55 6.72 -5.24
C GLU A 71 7.16 6.34 -4.73
N ALA A 72 6.58 7.14 -3.82
CA ALA A 72 5.22 6.94 -3.34
C ALA A 72 4.17 7.08 -4.46
N LEU A 73 4.35 8.03 -5.38
CA LEU A 73 3.49 8.21 -6.55
C LEU A 73 3.55 6.98 -7.47
N ILE A 74 4.75 6.46 -7.72
CA ILE A 74 4.96 5.25 -8.55
C ILE A 74 4.33 4.04 -7.87
N SER A 75 4.58 3.82 -6.57
CA SER A 75 3.96 2.70 -5.84
C SER A 75 2.44 2.77 -5.90
N PHE A 76 1.85 3.96 -5.75
CA PHE A 76 0.41 4.14 -5.89
C PHE A 76 -0.13 3.71 -7.26
N ILE A 77 0.53 4.11 -8.35
CA ILE A 77 0.14 3.71 -9.72
C ILE A 77 0.26 2.19 -9.90
N VAL A 78 1.32 1.58 -9.37
CA VAL A 78 1.52 0.12 -9.45
C VAL A 78 0.46 -0.63 -8.66
N ILE A 79 0.12 -0.19 -7.45
CA ILE A 79 -0.95 -0.79 -6.64
C ILE A 79 -2.29 -0.74 -7.40
N LEU A 80 -2.62 0.38 -8.04
CA LEU A 80 -3.83 0.50 -8.85
C LEU A 80 -3.81 -0.46 -10.05
N LEU A 81 -2.68 -0.60 -10.73
CA LEU A 81 -2.52 -1.53 -11.86
C LEU A 81 -2.70 -2.98 -11.40
N VAL A 82 -2.08 -3.36 -10.28
CA VAL A 82 -2.19 -4.71 -9.72
C VAL A 82 -3.64 -4.99 -9.28
N ALA A 83 -4.28 -4.05 -8.58
CA ALA A 83 -5.67 -4.18 -8.18
C ALA A 83 -6.60 -4.33 -9.40
N PHE A 84 -6.34 -3.59 -10.48
CA PHE A 84 -7.06 -3.69 -11.75
C PHE A 84 -6.86 -5.06 -12.42
N ILE A 85 -5.63 -5.56 -12.50
CA ILE A 85 -5.33 -6.89 -13.06
C ILE A 85 -6.05 -7.98 -12.27
N ILE A 86 -6.03 -7.91 -10.94
CA ILE A 86 -6.75 -8.86 -10.07
C ILE A 86 -8.26 -8.79 -10.34
N GLY A 87 -8.84 -7.58 -10.35
CA GLY A 87 -10.26 -7.39 -10.63
C GLY A 87 -10.67 -7.95 -12.00
N LYS A 88 -9.85 -7.70 -13.03
CA LYS A 88 -10.05 -8.23 -14.38
C LYS A 88 -9.90 -9.76 -14.44
N SER A 89 -8.91 -10.34 -13.75
CA SER A 89 -8.68 -11.78 -13.71
C SER A 89 -9.82 -12.54 -13.04
N MET A 90 -10.52 -11.92 -12.10
CA MET A 90 -11.67 -12.52 -11.42
C MET A 90 -12.97 -12.47 -12.24
N GLY A 91 -12.92 -12.08 -13.52
CA GLY A 91 -14.05 -12.17 -14.45
C GLY A 91 -15.21 -11.20 -14.18
N LYS A 92 -15.10 -10.34 -13.16
CA LYS A 92 -15.94 -9.16 -13.06
C LYS A 92 -15.52 -8.21 -14.17
N LYS A 93 -16.36 -8.09 -15.20
CA LYS A 93 -16.36 -6.90 -16.06
C LYS A 93 -16.50 -5.70 -15.12
N LEU A 94 -15.39 -5.01 -14.87
CA LEU A 94 -15.39 -3.65 -14.35
C LEU A 94 -15.99 -2.73 -15.42
#